data_AF-A0A379X4V7-F1
#
_entry.id   AF-A0A379X4V7-F1
#
_cell.length_a   1.000
_cell.length_b   1.000
_cell.length_c   1.000
_cell.angle_alpha   90.00
_cell.angle_beta   90.00
_cell.angle_gamma   90.00
#
_symmetry.space_group_name_H-M   'P 1'
#
loop_
_entity.id
_entity.type
_entity.pdbx_description
1 polymer ?
#
loop_
_entity_poly.entity_id
_entity_poly.type
_entity_poly.pdbx_seq_one_letter_code
_entity_poly.pdbx_strand_id
1 'polypeptide(L)'
;MPAEFTPVERKLIEYAAADYAAQYYGGPFAFGADDAARYVAEGHLRTLVSAHGLSPVAAAVVEHLHQHPELLTLSKADRERGAQLRAEKWQRLITAAGRAFQAADFEHARRLVDDAEMIDPCRNVDGYRRKIDEAAAPVLAVVAGGER
;
A
#
# COMPACT_ATOMS: atom_id res chain seq x y z
N MET A 1 9.57 22.30 -1.82
CA MET A 1 8.36 21.70 -1.22
C MET A 1 8.58 20.20 -1.23
N PRO A 2 8.46 19.48 -0.09
CA PRO A 2 8.43 18.03 -0.13
C PRO A 2 7.28 17.57 -1.04
N ALA A 3 7.47 16.50 -1.81
CA ALA A 3 6.39 15.93 -2.61
C ALA A 3 5.27 15.45 -1.67
N GLU A 4 4.03 15.79 -2.01
CA GLU A 4 2.88 15.38 -1.21
C GLU A 4 2.39 14.02 -1.70
N PHE A 5 2.80 12.96 -1.00
CA PHE A 5 2.32 11.60 -1.24
C PHE A 5 0.95 11.40 -0.61
N THR A 6 0.05 10.75 -1.34
CA THR A 6 -1.23 10.26 -0.84
C THR A 6 -1.02 9.22 0.28
N PRO A 7 -2.04 8.93 1.11
CA PRO A 7 -1.91 7.92 2.16
C PRO A 7 -1.49 6.54 1.66
N VAL A 8 -2.01 6.12 0.49
CA VAL A 8 -1.68 4.82 -0.15
C VAL A 8 -0.24 4.81 -0.63
N GLU A 9 0.23 5.88 -1.26
CA GLU A 9 1.62 6.01 -1.70
C GLU A 9 2.59 6.01 -0.51
N ARG A 10 2.22 6.63 0.62
CA ARG A 10 3.03 6.55 1.85
C ARG A 10 3.11 5.12 2.36
N LYS A 11 2.01 4.38 2.41
CA LYS A 11 2.04 2.96 2.80
C LYS A 11 2.89 2.12 1.87
N LEU A 12 2.88 2.41 0.57
CA LEU A 12 3.74 1.73 -0.38
C LEU A 12 5.22 1.98 -0.08
N ILE A 13 5.60 3.23 0.22
CA ILE A 13 6.97 3.60 0.61
C ILE A 13 7.38 2.86 1.90
N GLU A 14 6.53 2.88 2.92
CA GLU A 14 6.77 2.21 4.21
C GLU A 14 7.00 0.70 4.02
N TYR A 15 6.14 0.02 3.27
CA TYR A 15 6.27 -1.42 3.06
C TYR A 15 7.45 -1.79 2.17
N ALA A 16 7.75 -0.99 1.14
CA ALA A 16 8.95 -1.20 0.33
C ALA A 16 10.23 -1.04 1.15
N ALA A 17 10.28 -0.05 2.05
CA ALA A 17 11.41 0.12 2.97
C ALA A 17 11.55 -1.09 3.90
N ALA A 18 10.46 -1.53 4.52
CA ALA A 18 10.48 -2.68 5.43
C ALA A 18 10.91 -3.98 4.73
N ASP A 19 10.49 -4.20 3.49
CA ASP A 19 10.75 -5.44 2.77
C ASP A 19 12.14 -5.50 2.14
N TYR A 20 12.70 -4.35 1.72
CA TYR A 20 13.87 -4.32 0.85
C TYR A 20 15.07 -3.53 1.39
N ALA A 21 14.92 -2.59 2.32
CA ALA A 21 16.02 -1.71 2.72
C ALA A 21 17.25 -2.49 3.23
N ALA A 22 17.06 -3.48 4.12
CA ALA A 22 18.14 -4.32 4.63
C ALA A 22 18.87 -5.17 3.55
N GLN A 23 18.34 -5.30 2.33
CA GLN A 23 19.03 -5.99 1.24
C GLN A 23 20.16 -5.12 0.67
N TYR A 24 19.96 -3.80 0.71
CA TYR A 24 20.87 -2.83 0.13
C TYR A 24 21.75 -2.16 1.20
N TYR A 25 21.37 -2.24 2.47
CA TYR A 25 22.16 -1.66 3.56
C TYR A 25 23.39 -2.53 3.91
N GLY A 26 24.55 -1.89 4.00
CA GLY A 26 25.82 -2.54 4.29
C GLY A 26 26.32 -3.42 3.15
N GLY A 27 26.61 -4.69 3.46
CA GLY A 27 27.17 -5.65 2.51
C GLY A 27 28.61 -5.35 2.08
N PRO A 28 29.12 -6.04 1.04
CA PRO A 28 30.51 -5.89 0.59
C PRO A 28 30.85 -4.49 0.06
N PHE A 29 29.84 -3.67 -0.23
CA PHE A 29 29.99 -2.29 -0.71
C PHE A 29 29.79 -1.23 0.38
N ALA A 30 29.52 -1.65 1.63
CA ALA A 30 29.34 -0.75 2.78
C ALA A 30 28.32 0.39 2.54
N PHE A 31 27.22 0.07 1.86
CA PHE A 31 26.17 1.05 1.54
C PHE A 31 25.49 1.60 2.81
N GLY A 32 25.24 2.91 2.80
CA GLY A 32 24.53 3.61 3.87
C GLY A 32 23.00 3.56 3.73
N ALA A 33 22.30 4.23 4.64
CA ALA A 33 20.84 4.35 4.58
C ALA A 33 20.35 5.07 3.32
N ASP A 34 21.08 6.10 2.88
CA ASP A 34 20.76 6.86 1.66
C ASP A 34 20.90 6.01 0.39
N ASP A 35 21.95 5.18 0.31
CA ASP A 35 22.14 4.23 -0.79
C ASP A 35 21.01 3.20 -0.81
N ALA A 36 20.67 2.63 0.36
CA ALA A 36 19.58 1.68 0.49
C ALA A 36 18.25 2.30 0.05
N ALA A 37 17.96 3.53 0.48
CA ALA A 37 16.76 4.26 0.09
C ALA A 37 16.68 4.50 -1.42
N ARG A 38 17.81 4.88 -2.04
CA ARG A 38 17.90 5.04 -3.49
C ARG A 38 17.57 3.74 -4.22
N TYR A 39 18.18 2.62 -3.84
CA TYR A 39 17.95 1.33 -4.49
C TYR A 39 16.53 0.79 -4.25
N VAL A 40 15.94 1.06 -3.09
CA VAL A 40 14.52 0.78 -2.83
C VAL A 40 13.64 1.56 -3.80
N ALA A 41 13.88 2.86 -3.96
CA ALA A 41 13.11 3.71 -4.86
C ALA A 41 13.23 3.26 -6.32
N GLU A 42 14.46 3.04 -6.81
CA GLU A 42 14.72 2.62 -8.19
C GLU A 42 14.16 1.22 -8.52
N GLY A 43 14.29 0.27 -7.60
CA GLY A 43 13.92 -1.14 -7.83
C GLY A 43 12.44 -1.43 -7.61
N HIS A 44 11.87 -0.89 -6.54
CA HIS A 44 10.60 -1.36 -5.97
C HIS A 44 9.49 -0.33 -5.96
N LEU A 45 9.80 0.94 -6.25
CA LEU A 45 8.83 2.05 -6.29
C LEU A 45 8.72 2.70 -7.67
N ARG A 46 8.98 1.96 -8.75
CA ARG A 46 9.07 2.46 -10.13
C ARG A 46 7.86 3.29 -10.58
N THR A 47 6.65 2.91 -10.18
CA THR A 47 5.43 3.67 -10.51
C THR A 47 5.42 5.04 -9.82
N LEU A 48 5.78 5.09 -8.53
CA LEU A 48 5.89 6.35 -7.78
C LEU A 48 7.04 7.21 -8.32
N VAL A 49 8.17 6.60 -8.66
CA VAL A 49 9.30 7.31 -9.28
C VAL A 49 8.90 7.90 -10.63
N SER A 50 8.10 7.19 -11.42
CA SER A 50 7.56 7.72 -12.69
C SER A 50 6.63 8.91 -12.48
N ALA A 51 5.86 8.92 -11.39
CA ALA A 51 4.89 9.98 -11.08
C ALA A 51 5.51 11.21 -10.39
N HIS A 52 6.42 10.99 -9.44
CA HIS A 52 6.95 12.03 -8.53
C HIS A 52 8.44 12.31 -8.73
N GLY A 53 9.14 11.52 -9.55
CA GLY A 53 10.57 11.58 -9.72
C GLY A 53 11.35 10.77 -8.67
N LEU A 54 12.59 10.41 -9.00
CA LEU A 54 13.43 9.59 -8.12
C LEU A 54 13.77 10.31 -6.80
N SER A 55 14.22 11.56 -6.88
CA SER A 55 14.73 12.27 -5.69
C SER A 55 13.67 12.45 -4.61
N PRO A 56 12.41 12.86 -4.90
CA PRO A 56 11.38 12.95 -3.87
C PRO A 56 11.00 11.61 -3.25
N VAL A 57 10.95 10.54 -4.06
CA VAL A 57 10.63 9.19 -3.56
C VAL A 57 11.76 8.65 -2.68
N ALA A 58 13.02 8.76 -3.12
CA ALA A 58 14.17 8.35 -2.32
C ALA A 58 14.26 9.14 -1.00
N ALA A 59 14.00 10.45 -1.02
CA ALA A 59 13.98 11.27 0.19
C ALA A 59 12.90 10.81 1.19
N ALA A 60 11.72 10.43 0.72
CA ALA A 60 10.68 9.88 1.59
C ALA A 60 11.05 8.51 2.18
N VAL A 61 11.75 7.66 1.41
CA VAL A 61 12.29 6.40 1.95
C VAL A 61 13.34 6.68 3.02
N VAL A 62 14.26 7.64 2.80
CA VAL A 62 15.26 8.07 3.80
C VAL A 62 14.57 8.56 5.08
N GLU A 63 13.57 9.43 4.96
CA GLU A 63 12.81 9.95 6.10
C GLU A 63 12.20 8.81 6.92
N HIS A 64 11.58 7.83 6.25
CA HIS A 64 11.02 6.66 6.93
C HIS A 64 12.10 5.81 7.60
N LEU A 65 13.24 5.56 6.93
CA LEU A 65 14.36 4.78 7.51
C LEU A 65 15.03 5.49 8.69
N HIS A 66 15.05 6.82 8.72
CA HIS A 66 15.50 7.58 9.90
C HIS A 66 14.56 7.44 11.09
N GLN A 67 13.25 7.35 10.83
CA GLN A 67 12.25 7.10 11.88
C GLN A 67 12.24 5.64 12.33
N HIS A 68 12.68 4.73 11.46
CA HIS A 68 12.68 3.28 11.65
C HIS A 68 14.02 2.62 11.30
N PRO A 69 15.12 2.96 12.01
CA PRO A 69 16.45 2.46 11.70
C PRO A 69 16.57 0.93 11.83
N GLU A 70 15.69 0.29 12.61
CA GLU A 70 15.63 -1.17 12.76
C GLU A 70 15.41 -1.91 11.43
N LEU A 71 14.74 -1.27 10.46
CA LEU A 71 14.43 -1.85 9.15
C LEU A 71 15.68 -2.11 8.30
N LEU A 72 16.78 -1.39 8.57
CA LEU A 72 18.06 -1.54 7.87
C LEU A 72 18.76 -2.86 8.22
N THR A 73 18.39 -3.48 9.34
CA THR A 73 19.04 -4.69 9.86
C THR A 73 18.11 -5.89 9.99
N LEU A 74 16.88 -5.79 9.49
CA LEU A 74 15.93 -6.91 9.55
C LEU A 74 16.46 -8.13 8.79
N SER A 75 16.27 -9.31 9.40
CA SER A 75 16.62 -10.57 8.75
C SER A 75 15.70 -10.83 7.56
N LYS A 76 16.17 -11.62 6.59
CA LYS A 76 15.33 -12.04 5.46
C LYS A 76 14.03 -12.71 5.94
N ALA A 77 14.11 -13.57 6.95
CA ALA A 77 12.96 -14.28 7.50
C ALA A 77 11.94 -13.33 8.14
N ASP A 78 12.37 -12.29 8.85
CA ASP A 78 11.46 -11.32 9.47
C ASP A 78 10.74 -10.48 8.42
N ARG A 79 11.44 -10.07 7.35
CA ARG A 79 10.83 -9.34 6.23
C ARG A 79 9.81 -10.20 5.49
N GLU A 80 10.17 -11.45 5.17
CA GLU A 80 9.25 -12.40 4.52
C GLU A 80 8.01 -12.67 5.40
N ARG A 81 8.19 -12.80 6.72
CA ARG A 81 7.08 -12.94 7.66
C ARG A 81 6.18 -11.70 7.68
N GLY A 82 6.77 -10.51 7.68
CA GLY A 82 6.03 -9.24 7.61
C GLY A 82 5.17 -9.16 6.34
N ALA A 83 5.76 -9.45 5.18
CA ALA A 83 5.06 -9.49 3.90
C ALA A 83 3.93 -10.54 3.88
N GLN A 84 4.18 -11.73 4.43
CA GLN A 84 3.18 -12.80 4.52
C GLN A 84 1.98 -12.38 5.40
N LEU A 85 2.24 -11.80 6.58
CA LEU A 85 1.18 -11.34 7.47
C LEU A 85 0.31 -10.26 6.82
N ARG A 86 0.90 -9.36 6.03
CA ARG A 86 0.15 -8.37 5.25
C ARG A 86 -0.70 -9.04 4.17
N ALA A 87 -0.14 -9.99 3.41
CA ALA A 87 -0.89 -10.73 2.40
C ALA A 87 -2.09 -11.49 3.00
N GLU A 88 -1.91 -12.14 4.15
CA GLU A 88 -2.99 -12.83 4.87
C GLU A 88 -4.07 -11.86 5.39
N LYS A 89 -3.68 -10.67 5.88
CA LYS A 89 -4.63 -9.63 6.29
C LYS A 89 -5.39 -9.07 5.10
N TRP A 90 -4.72 -8.78 3.98
CA TRP A 90 -5.34 -8.35 2.74
C TRP A 90 -6.38 -9.35 2.26
N GLN A 91 -6.02 -10.64 2.23
CA GLN A 91 -6.94 -11.70 1.80
C GLN A 91 -8.19 -11.77 2.68
N ARG A 92 -8.05 -11.61 4.00
CA ARG A 92 -9.19 -11.56 4.93
C ARG A 92 -10.12 -10.38 4.64
N LEU A 93 -9.56 -9.20 4.38
CA LEU A 93 -10.33 -7.99 4.06
C LEU A 93 -11.12 -8.16 2.76
N ILE A 94 -10.48 -8.66 1.70
CA ILE A 94 -11.17 -8.89 0.41
C ILE A 94 -12.24 -9.98 0.52
N THR A 95 -11.99 -11.04 1.28
CA THR A 95 -13.02 -12.05 1.55
C THR A 95 -14.19 -11.46 2.34
N ALA A 96 -13.94 -10.61 3.33
CA ALA A 96 -14.99 -9.92 4.07
C ALA A 96 -15.77 -8.94 3.18
N ALA A 97 -15.08 -8.19 2.31
CA ALA A 97 -15.70 -7.29 1.35
C ALA A 97 -16.64 -8.04 0.39
N GLY A 98 -16.23 -9.23 -0.09
CA GLY A 98 -17.07 -10.09 -0.91
C GLY A 98 -18.35 -10.53 -0.19
N ARG A 99 -18.26 -10.85 1.11
CA ARG A 99 -19.44 -11.20 1.93
C ARG A 99 -20.38 -10.02 2.13
N ALA A 100 -19.83 -8.83 2.43
CA ALA A 100 -20.61 -7.59 2.56
C ALA A 100 -21.32 -7.23 1.24
N PHE A 101 -20.61 -7.37 0.11
CA PHE A 101 -21.18 -7.17 -1.22
C PHE A 101 -22.34 -8.15 -1.50
N GLN A 102 -22.19 -9.42 -1.17
CA GLN A 102 -23.26 -10.43 -1.32
C GLN A 102 -24.48 -10.13 -0.44
N ALA A 103 -24.28 -9.47 0.71
CA ALA A 103 -25.35 -9.00 1.59
C ALA A 103 -25.94 -7.65 1.17
N ALA A 104 -25.54 -7.09 0.01
CA ALA A 104 -25.89 -5.75 -0.46
C ALA A 104 -25.47 -4.60 0.49
N ASP A 105 -24.54 -4.85 1.41
CA ASP A 105 -23.92 -3.85 2.27
C ASP A 105 -22.73 -3.21 1.53
N PHE A 106 -23.05 -2.39 0.53
CA PHE A 106 -22.06 -1.82 -0.39
C PHE A 106 -21.13 -0.79 0.27
N GLU A 107 -21.63 -0.03 1.25
CA GLU A 107 -20.81 0.94 1.99
C GLU A 107 -19.72 0.23 2.81
N HIS A 108 -20.08 -0.84 3.51
CA HIS A 108 -19.12 -1.64 4.24
C HIS A 108 -18.17 -2.40 3.31
N ALA A 109 -18.66 -2.96 2.21
CA ALA A 109 -17.81 -3.57 1.20
C ALA A 109 -16.76 -2.60 0.68
N ARG A 110 -17.14 -1.33 0.42
CA ARG A 110 -16.20 -0.29 -0.02
C ARG A 110 -15.14 0.03 1.02
N ARG A 111 -15.53 0.24 2.29
CA ARG A 111 -14.58 0.45 3.39
C ARG A 111 -13.55 -0.68 3.51
N LEU A 112 -13.99 -1.93 3.42
CA LEU A 112 -13.10 -3.09 3.51
C LEU A 112 -12.12 -3.18 2.33
N VAL A 113 -12.54 -2.76 1.14
CA VAL A 113 -11.65 -2.66 -0.04
C VAL A 113 -10.63 -1.54 0.14
N ASP A 114 -11.04 -0.38 0.64
CA ASP A 114 -10.14 0.74 0.93
C ASP A 114 -9.12 0.35 2.02
N ASP A 115 -9.56 -0.33 3.08
CA ASP A 115 -8.68 -0.89 4.10
C ASP A 115 -7.69 -1.92 3.51
N ALA A 116 -8.13 -2.73 2.55
CA ALA A 116 -7.27 -3.71 1.89
C ALA A 116 -6.16 -3.01 1.08
N GLU A 117 -6.48 -1.95 0.34
CA GLU A 117 -5.49 -1.15 -0.39
C GLU A 117 -4.41 -0.58 0.55
N MET A 118 -4.79 -0.16 1.75
CA MET A 118 -3.83 0.33 2.75
C MET A 118 -2.91 -0.76 3.34
N ILE A 119 -3.29 -2.05 3.24
CA ILE A 119 -2.49 -3.19 3.74
C ILE A 119 -1.53 -3.72 2.69
N ASP A 120 -1.94 -3.74 1.42
CA ASP A 120 -1.07 -4.12 0.31
C ASP A 120 -1.32 -3.20 -0.90
N PRO A 121 -0.70 -2.00 -0.91
CA PRO A 121 -0.87 -1.00 -1.95
C PRO A 121 -0.41 -1.45 -3.35
N CYS A 122 0.38 -2.53 -3.44
CA CYS A 122 0.82 -3.10 -4.72
C CYS A 122 -0.31 -3.85 -5.43
N ARG A 123 -1.35 -4.28 -4.71
CA ARG A 123 -2.47 -5.03 -5.28
C ARG A 123 -3.55 -4.06 -5.76
N ASN A 124 -3.84 -4.12 -7.05
CA ASN A 124 -4.92 -3.32 -7.63
C ASN A 124 -6.29 -3.74 -7.04
N VAL A 125 -7.02 -2.76 -6.50
CA VAL A 125 -8.37 -2.94 -5.97
C VAL A 125 -9.48 -2.30 -6.81
N ASP A 126 -9.14 -1.62 -7.90
CA ASP A 126 -10.08 -0.85 -8.73
C ASP A 126 -11.20 -1.73 -9.30
N GLY A 127 -10.88 -2.99 -9.61
CA GLY A 127 -11.85 -3.96 -10.07
C GLY A 127 -12.93 -4.28 -9.03
N TYR A 128 -12.58 -4.27 -7.74
CA TYR A 128 -13.55 -4.46 -6.65
C TYR A 128 -14.40 -3.21 -6.46
N ARG A 129 -13.76 -2.02 -6.41
CA ARG A 129 -14.46 -0.73 -6.28
C ARG A 129 -15.50 -0.53 -7.37
N ARG A 130 -15.10 -0.75 -8.63
CA ARG A 130 -16.01 -0.60 -9.78
C ARG A 130 -17.24 -1.48 -9.67
N LYS A 131 -17.07 -2.75 -9.29
CA LYS A 131 -18.20 -3.69 -9.12
C LYS A 131 -19.14 -3.26 -7.99
N ILE A 132 -18.59 -2.75 -6.88
CA ILE A 132 -19.39 -2.22 -5.76
C ILE A 132 -20.20 -1.01 -6.22
N ASP A 133 -19.56 -0.07 -6.92
CA ASP A 133 -20.19 1.17 -7.37
C ASP A 133 -21.32 0.90 -8.40
N GLU A 134 -21.07 -0.01 -9.35
CA GLU A 134 -22.06 -0.46 -10.33
C GLU A 134 -23.29 -1.11 -9.65
N ALA A 135 -23.08 -1.90 -8.59
CA ALA A 135 -24.16 -2.56 -7.86
C ALA A 135 -24.92 -1.61 -6.91
N ALA A 136 -24.26 -0.58 -6.39
CA ALA A 136 -24.86 0.40 -5.49
C ALA A 136 -25.72 1.44 -6.23
N ALA A 137 -25.40 1.75 -7.50
CA ALA A 137 -26.08 2.79 -8.27
C ALA A 137 -27.62 2.64 -8.35
N PRO A 138 -28.20 1.44 -8.60
CA PRO A 138 -29.64 1.26 -8.60
C PRO A 138 -30.29 1.43 -7.21
N VAL A 139 -29.60 1.03 -6.14
CA VAL A 139 -30.12 1.13 -4.77
C VAL A 139 -30.21 2.58 -4.31
N LEU A 140 -29.19 3.38 -4.62
CA LEU A 140 -29.18 4.81 -4.30
C LEU A 140 -30.25 5.59 -5.09
N ALA A 141 -30.51 5.21 -6.34
CA ALA A 141 -31.56 5.82 -7.16
C ALA A 141 -32.98 5.56 -6.62
N VAL A 142 -33.22 4.40 -6.00
CA VAL A 142 -34.51 4.07 -5.37
C VAL A 142 -34.71 4.84 -4.07
N VAL A 143 -33.67 4.98 -3.24
CA VAL A 143 -33.73 5.76 -2.00
C VAL A 143 -33.96 7.25 -2.28
N ALA A 144 -33.34 7.80 -3.34
CA ALA A 144 -33.52 9.20 -3.74
C ALA A 144 -34.86 9.47 -4.46
N GLY A 145 -35.53 8.45 -4.99
CA GLY A 145 -36.79 8.57 -5.73
C GLY A 145 -38.05 8.30 -4.91
N GLY A 146 -37.91 7.85 -3.65
CA GLY A 146 -39.01 7.40 -2.79
C GLY A 146 -39.72 8.47 -1.96
N GLU A 147 -39.28 9.73 -2.02
CA GLU A 147 -40.00 10.86 -1.41
C GLU A 147 -40.95 11.49 -2.45
N ARG A 148 -42.15 10.93 -2.61
CA ARG A 148 -43.31 11.63 -3.19
C ARG A 148 -44.61 11.23 -2.50
#